data_AF-A0A0F4QT05-F1
#
_entry.id   AF-A0A0F4QT05-F1
#
_cell.length_a   1.000
_cell.length_b   1.000
_cell.length_c   1.000
_cell.angle_alpha   90.00
_cell.angle_beta   90.00
_cell.angle_gamma   90.00
#
_symmetry.space_group_name_H-M   'P 1'
#
loop_
_entity.id
_entity.type
_entity.pdbx_description
1 polymer ?
#
loop_
_entity_poly.entity_id
_entity_poly.type
_entity_poly.pdbx_seq_one_letter_code
_entity_poly.pdbx_strand_id
1 'polypeptide(L)'
;MELTRKKPRDFVYIDELREADQNWPNYFLGNKVWVFFDSYDAKLAGDIPYSRIVVCCDNETGWTLHMACSELEQVREIANKITTPISQQQLIDLGFSKWHGWYE
;
A
#
# COMPACT_ATOMS: atom_id res chain seq x y z
N MET A 1 -8.95 13.66 -36.06
CA MET A 1 -8.69 13.87 -34.63
C MET A 1 -8.52 12.49 -34.02
N GLU A 2 -7.28 12.01 -33.87
CA GLU A 2 -7.01 10.70 -33.28
C GLU A 2 -7.33 10.74 -31.79
N LEU A 3 -8.34 9.99 -31.37
CA LEU A 3 -8.57 9.70 -29.96
C LEU A 3 -7.50 8.69 -29.51
N THR A 4 -6.33 9.20 -29.13
CA THR A 4 -5.30 8.41 -28.45
C THR A 4 -5.88 8.00 -27.10
N ARG A 5 -6.33 6.75 -26.99
CA ARG A 5 -6.80 6.16 -25.74
C ARG A 5 -5.61 6.13 -24.78
N LYS A 6 -5.54 7.12 -23.87
CA LYS A 6 -4.51 7.18 -22.83
C LYS A 6 -4.69 5.94 -21.94
N LYS A 7 -3.72 5.01 -21.98
CA LYS A 7 -3.70 3.87 -21.08
C LYS A 7 -3.48 4.36 -19.64
N PRO A 8 -4.20 3.83 -18.64
CA PRO A 8 -3.88 4.09 -17.25
C PRO A 8 -2.41 3.77 -16.96
N ARG A 9 -1.82 4.48 -16.01
CA ARG A 9 -0.43 4.23 -15.59
C ARG A 9 -0.44 3.85 -14.12
N ASP A 10 -0.15 2.58 -13.88
CA ASP A 10 0.20 2.08 -12.56
C ASP A 10 1.68 2.35 -12.34
N PHE A 11 2.02 2.87 -11.15
CA PHE A 11 3.40 3.04 -10.72
C PHE A 11 3.59 2.30 -9.40
N VAL A 12 4.51 1.36 -9.38
CA VAL A 12 4.92 0.67 -8.14
C VAL A 12 6.21 1.31 -7.63
N TYR A 13 6.20 1.74 -6.37
CA TYR A 13 7.33 2.37 -5.70
C TYR A 13 8.00 1.46 -4.68
N ILE A 14 7.23 0.58 -4.03
CA ILE A 14 7.72 -0.41 -3.07
C ILE A 14 6.99 -1.72 -3.35
N ASP A 15 7.76 -2.81 -3.41
CA ASP A 15 7.26 -4.18 -3.51
C ASP A 15 8.32 -5.09 -2.90
N GLU A 16 8.26 -5.30 -1.58
CA GLU A 16 9.26 -6.10 -0.87
C GLU A 16 8.77 -6.68 0.46
N LEU A 17 9.45 -7.74 0.93
CA LEU A 17 9.25 -8.32 2.26
C LEU A 17 10.14 -7.64 3.29
N ARG A 18 9.55 -7.06 4.33
CA ARG A 18 10.25 -6.41 5.45
C ARG A 18 10.04 -7.16 6.75
N GLU A 19 10.99 -7.06 7.68
CA GLU A 19 10.88 -7.72 8.98
C GLU A 19 9.72 -7.13 9.78
N ALA A 20 9.02 -8.00 10.51
CA ALA A 20 7.87 -7.65 11.34
C ALA A 20 8.15 -7.98 12.80
N ASP A 21 7.50 -7.25 13.71
CA ASP A 21 7.57 -7.56 15.13
C ASP A 21 6.80 -8.85 15.46
N GLN A 22 6.87 -9.32 16.71
CA GLN A 22 6.25 -10.59 17.13
C GLN A 22 4.73 -10.51 17.35
N ASN A 23 4.09 -9.37 17.05
CA ASN A 23 2.69 -9.13 17.39
C ASN A 23 1.76 -9.26 16.18
N TRP A 24 2.20 -9.83 15.06
CA TRP A 24 1.35 -10.05 13.90
C TRP A 24 0.58 -11.38 14.02
N PRO A 25 -0.63 -11.45 13.47
CA PRO A 25 -1.42 -12.69 13.49
C PRO A 25 -0.82 -13.79 12.62
N ASN A 26 -0.04 -13.42 11.61
CA ASN A 26 0.60 -14.34 10.66
C ASN A 26 1.88 -13.70 10.10
N TYR A 27 2.67 -14.47 9.35
CA TYR A 27 3.90 -14.00 8.72
C TYR A 27 4.16 -14.72 7.39
N PHE A 28 4.82 -14.01 6.48
CA PHE A 28 5.60 -14.64 5.43
C PHE A 28 6.91 -15.22 6.01
N LEU A 29 7.61 -16.00 5.17
CA LEU A 29 8.85 -16.67 5.54
C LEU A 29 9.85 -15.70 6.20
N GLY A 30 10.37 -16.09 7.37
CA GLY A 30 11.37 -15.33 8.11
C GLY A 30 10.82 -14.18 8.96
N ASN A 31 9.57 -14.31 9.46
CA ASN A 31 8.90 -13.28 10.27
C ASN A 31 8.79 -11.94 9.54
N LYS A 32 8.36 -12.00 8.27
CA LYS A 32 8.25 -10.84 7.40
C LYS A 32 6.81 -10.55 7.03
N VAL A 33 6.56 -9.29 6.70
CA VAL A 33 5.31 -8.81 6.08
C VAL A 33 5.64 -8.22 4.72
N TRP A 34 4.70 -8.32 3.79
CA TRP A 34 4.86 -7.72 2.46
C TRP A 34 4.39 -6.28 2.51
N VAL A 35 5.24 -5.37 2.00
CA VAL A 35 4.94 -3.94 1.87
C VAL A 35 4.85 -3.61 0.39
N PHE A 36 3.71 -3.07 -0.01
CA PHE A 36 3.42 -2.65 -1.36
C PHE A 36 3.00 -1.19 -1.38
N PHE A 37 3.59 -0.39 -2.26
CA PHE A 37 3.20 1.00 -2.48
C PHE A 37 3.06 1.24 -3.97
N ASP A 38 1.84 1.50 -4.42
CA ASP A 38 1.51 1.89 -5.77
C ASP A 38 0.75 3.23 -5.84
N SER A 39 0.77 3.82 -7.02
CA SER A 39 -0.16 4.87 -7.42
C SER A 39 -0.80 4.56 -8.76
N TYR A 40 -2.03 5.03 -8.90
CA TYR A 40 -2.85 4.88 -10.09
C TYR A 40 -3.24 6.25 -10.63
N ASP A 41 -2.76 6.56 -11.82
CA ASP A 41 -3.17 7.75 -12.58
C ASP A 41 -4.29 7.36 -13.57
N ALA A 42 -5.53 7.53 -13.09
CA ALA A 42 -6.76 7.29 -13.82
C ALA A 42 -6.84 8.13 -15.11
N LYS A 43 -6.93 7.46 -16.27
CA LYS A 43 -7.06 8.12 -17.59
C LYS A 43 -8.33 7.77 -18.33
N LEU A 44 -9.20 6.99 -17.71
CA LEU A 44 -10.51 6.60 -18.22
C LEU A 44 -11.60 7.29 -17.40
N ALA A 45 -12.74 7.57 -18.03
CA ALA A 45 -13.87 8.19 -17.35
C ALA A 45 -14.49 7.20 -16.34
N GLY A 46 -14.63 7.64 -15.08
CA GLY A 46 -15.19 6.84 -13.99
C GLY A 46 -14.14 6.32 -12.99
N ASP A 47 -12.87 6.33 -13.38
CA ASP A 47 -11.78 5.92 -12.50
C ASP A 47 -11.38 7.04 -11.55
N ILE A 48 -11.11 6.69 -10.29
CA ILE A 48 -10.61 7.62 -9.27
C ILE A 48 -9.11 7.36 -9.08
N PRO A 49 -8.24 8.35 -9.34
CA PRO A 49 -6.81 8.19 -9.17
C PRO A 49 -6.45 8.12 -7.68
N TYR A 50 -5.53 7.24 -7.31
CA TYR A 50 -5.16 7.00 -5.92
C TYR A 50 -3.65 6.80 -5.75
N SER A 51 -3.19 6.94 -4.51
CA SER A 51 -1.90 6.46 -4.03
C SER A 51 -2.18 5.64 -2.79
N ARG A 52 -1.56 4.47 -2.64
CA ARG A 52 -1.82 3.61 -1.50
C ARG A 52 -0.61 2.85 -1.02
N ILE A 53 -0.59 2.54 0.27
CA ILE A 53 0.37 1.62 0.86
C ILE A 53 -0.40 0.47 1.47
N VAL A 54 0.04 -0.75 1.19
CA VAL A 54 -0.50 -1.98 1.74
C VAL A 54 0.60 -2.72 2.47
N VAL A 55 0.29 -3.17 3.68
CA VAL A 55 1.15 -4.04 4.48
C VAL A 55 0.35 -5.27 4.85
N CYS A 56 0.73 -6.44 4.35
CA CYS A 56 -0.01 -7.67 4.62
C CYS A 56 0.88 -8.74 5.26
N CYS A 57 0.27 -9.57 6.09
CA CYS A 57 0.91 -10.72 6.73
C CYS A 57 0.55 -12.05 6.08
N ASP A 58 -0.45 -12.06 5.21
CA ASP A 58 -0.86 -13.15 4.35
C ASP A 58 -1.73 -12.58 3.20
N ASN A 59 -2.40 -13.44 2.45
CA ASN A 59 -3.24 -13.04 1.31
C ASN A 59 -4.58 -12.42 1.73
N GLU A 60 -4.96 -12.53 3.00
CA GLU A 60 -6.33 -12.22 3.46
C GLU A 60 -6.42 -11.13 4.52
N THR A 61 -5.29 -10.73 5.10
CA THR A 61 -5.23 -9.80 6.21
C THR A 61 -4.07 -8.83 6.09
N GLY A 62 -4.35 -7.58 6.46
CA GLY A 62 -3.32 -6.57 6.52
C GLY A 62 -3.85 -5.20 6.87
N TRP A 63 -3.08 -4.22 6.45
CA TRP A 63 -3.28 -2.81 6.68
C TRP A 63 -3.17 -2.07 5.37
N THR A 64 -4.03 -1.08 5.16
CA THR A 64 -4.02 -0.25 3.97
C THR A 64 -4.14 1.21 4.36
N LEU A 65 -3.40 2.06 3.65
CA LEU A 65 -3.59 3.50 3.64
C LEU A 65 -3.92 3.89 2.21
N HIS A 66 -5.08 4.51 1.99
CA HIS A 66 -5.49 5.05 0.70
C HIS A 66 -5.55 6.57 0.78
N MET A 67 -4.94 7.25 -0.19
CA MET A 67 -4.96 8.70 -0.34
C MET A 67 -5.19 9.07 -1.80
N ALA A 68 -5.57 10.33 -2.06
CA ALA A 68 -5.72 10.81 -3.41
C ALA A 68 -4.35 10.82 -4.13
N CYS A 69 -4.35 10.65 -5.45
CA CYS A 69 -3.09 10.71 -6.22
C CYS A 69 -2.38 12.08 -6.07
N SER A 70 -3.12 13.16 -5.82
CA SER A 70 -2.57 14.49 -5.53
C SER A 70 -1.75 14.56 -4.23
N GLU A 71 -1.92 13.57 -3.35
CA GLU A 71 -1.26 13.48 -2.04
C GLU A 71 -0.07 12.49 -2.08
N LEU A 72 0.42 12.14 -3.27
CA LEU A 72 1.51 11.17 -3.44
C LEU A 72 2.73 11.45 -2.56
N GLU A 73 3.14 12.71 -2.44
CA GLU A 73 4.29 13.08 -1.60
C GLU A 73 4.03 12.83 -0.11
N GLN A 74 2.80 13.05 0.36
CA GLN A 74 2.41 12.69 1.73
C GLN A 74 2.46 11.17 1.94
N VAL A 75 2.00 10.39 0.97
CA VAL A 75 2.10 8.93 1.02
C VAL A 75 3.58 8.50 1.05
N ARG A 76 4.46 9.13 0.27
CA ARG A 76 5.91 8.87 0.33
C ARG A 76 6.50 9.19 1.70
N GLU A 77 6.13 10.31 2.29
CA GLU A 77 6.56 10.67 3.64
C GLU A 77 6.11 9.64 4.68
N ILE A 78 4.87 9.14 4.56
CA ILE A 78 4.36 8.08 5.43
C ILE A 78 5.14 6.77 5.21
N ALA A 79 5.39 6.38 3.96
CA ALA A 79 6.18 5.19 3.64
C ALA A 79 7.59 5.25 4.25
N ASN A 80 8.22 6.43 4.24
CA ASN A 80 9.53 6.66 4.84
C ASN A 80 9.52 6.63 6.37
N LYS A 81 8.36 6.83 7.01
CA LYS A 81 8.19 6.72 8.46
C LYS A 81 7.97 5.27 8.93
N ILE A 82 7.70 4.34 8.02
CA ILE A 82 7.56 2.91 8.36
C ILE A 82 8.95 2.34 8.68
N THR A 83 9.24 2.20 9.96
CA THR A 83 10.46 1.59 10.48
C THR A 83 10.35 0.06 10.53
N THR A 84 11.50 -0.60 10.53
CA THR A 84 11.64 -2.06 10.65
C THR A 84 12.28 -2.38 12.02
N PRO A 85 11.77 -3.37 12.78
CA PRO A 85 10.65 -4.27 12.45
C PRO A 85 9.30 -3.54 12.43
N ILE A 86 8.45 -3.86 11.44
CA ILE A 86 7.13 -3.25 11.30
C ILE A 86 6.22 -3.80 12.39
N SER A 87 5.61 -2.92 13.18
CA SER A 87 4.58 -3.26 14.16
C SER A 87 3.20 -2.83 13.69
N GLN A 88 2.15 -3.55 14.12
CA GLN A 88 0.76 -3.14 13.87
C GLN A 88 0.44 -1.77 14.51
N GLN A 89 1.01 -1.47 15.69
CA GLN A 89 0.79 -0.20 16.37
C GLN A 89 1.33 0.99 15.55
N GLN A 90 2.52 0.85 14.97
CA GLN A 90 3.07 1.88 14.08
C GLN A 90 2.13 2.20 12.91
N LEU A 91 1.49 1.17 12.33
CA LEU A 91 0.56 1.37 11.22
C LEU A 91 -0.72 2.10 11.67
N ILE A 92 -1.24 1.80 12.86
CA ILE A 92 -2.35 2.54 13.47
C ILE A 92 -1.98 4.02 13.63
N ASP A 93 -0.81 4.30 14.20
CA ASP A 93 -0.35 5.67 14.47
C ASP A 93 -0.11 6.48 13.18
N LEU A 94 0.22 5.79 12.08
CA LEU A 94 0.37 6.36 10.74
C LEU A 94 -0.96 6.50 9.97
N GLY A 95 -2.09 6.09 10.57
CA GLY A 95 -3.42 6.24 9.98
C GLY A 95 -3.84 5.11 9.05
N PHE A 96 -3.17 3.96 9.09
CA PHE A 96 -3.60 2.79 8.32
C PHE A 96 -4.89 2.21 8.90
N SER A 97 -5.72 1.68 8.01
CA SER A 97 -6.92 0.93 8.37
C SER A 97 -6.68 -0.56 8.20
N LYS A 98 -7.18 -1.37 9.14
CA LYS A 98 -7.22 -2.84 8.96
C LYS A 98 -8.13 -3.18 7.81
N TRP A 99 -7.75 -4.21 7.06
CA TRP A 99 -8.62 -4.82 6.06
C TRP A 99 -8.56 -6.35 6.20
N HIS A 100 -9.66 -7.00 5.82
CA HIS A 100 -9.81 -8.44 5.82
C HIS A 100 -10.62 -8.86 4.57
N GLY A 101 -10.09 -9.77 3.76
CA GLY A 101 -10.68 -10.20 2.49
C GLY A 101 -9.59 -10.61 1.49
N TRP A 102 -9.93 -11.00 0.26
CA TRP A 102 -8.91 -11.19 -0.78
C TRP A 102 -8.45 -9.84 -1.31
N TYR A 103 -7.14 -9.65 -1.47
CA TYR A 103 -6.59 -8.46 -2.13
C TYR A 103 -6.78 -8.60 -3.65
N GLU A 104 -7.84 -7.99 -4.20
CA GLU A 104 -8.08 -7.83 -5.65
C GLU A 104 -7.72 -6.42 -6.15
#